data_AF-M2QJP4-F1
#
_entry.id   AF-M2QJP4-F1
#
_cell.length_a   1.000
_cell.length_b   1.000
_cell.length_c   1.000
_cell.angle_alpha   90.00
_cell.angle_beta   90.00
_cell.angle_gamma   90.00
#
_symmetry.space_group_name_H-M   'P 1'
#
loop_
_entity.id
_entity.type
_entity.pdbx_description
1 polymer ?
#
loop_
_entity_poly.entity_id
_entity_poly.type
_entity_poly.pdbx_seq_one_letter_code
_entity_poly.pdbx_strand_id
1 'polypeptide(L)'
;MDSRFDLNSNDLGAKLGKRFANVSVAIKGSTLPKITQELVSLRASQLNGCGYCVDAHAKDLAAAGEPAVRVNLVAAWRESTVFTEAEQAALAFAEEGSRLADAHQGVSDETWALVREHYDDDQLAALIYLVAMINAANRLLVITHTKGGSYQAGTFDSAAS
;
A
#
# COMPACT_ATOMS: atom_id res chain seq x y z
N MET A 1 -17.86 17.88 -6.11
CA MET A 1 -18.57 16.78 -5.40
C MET A 1 -17.66 16.36 -4.28
N ASP A 2 -18.14 16.59 -3.07
CA ASP A 2 -17.40 16.37 -1.83
C ASP A 2 -17.38 14.88 -1.47
N SER A 3 -16.61 14.52 -0.44
CA SER A 3 -16.61 13.17 0.13
C SER A 3 -18.04 12.77 0.50
N ARG A 4 -18.38 11.49 0.30
CA ARG A 4 -19.69 10.92 0.69
C ARG A 4 -19.86 10.84 2.20
N PHE A 5 -18.76 10.69 2.95
CA PHE A 5 -18.80 10.55 4.40
C PHE A 5 -17.42 10.84 4.99
N ASP A 6 -17.39 11.69 6.02
CA ASP A 6 -16.19 11.88 6.84
C ASP A 6 -16.13 10.81 7.93
N LEU A 7 -15.15 9.92 7.84
CA LEU A 7 -14.90 8.83 8.80
C LEU A 7 -14.61 9.34 10.22
N ASN A 8 -14.27 10.62 10.40
CA ASN A 8 -14.01 11.23 11.69
C ASN A 8 -15.17 12.08 12.22
N SER A 9 -16.33 12.08 11.53
CA SER A 9 -17.49 12.90 11.89
C SER A 9 -18.19 12.49 13.20
N ASN A 10 -17.83 11.35 13.79
CA ASN A 10 -18.35 10.89 15.08
C ASN A 10 -17.30 10.10 15.87
N ASP A 11 -17.51 9.98 17.19
CA ASP A 11 -16.57 9.38 18.13
C ASP A 11 -16.20 7.92 17.77
N LEU A 12 -17.17 7.13 17.32
CA LEU A 12 -16.92 5.74 16.93
C LEU A 12 -16.02 5.67 15.70
N GLY A 13 -16.32 6.45 14.67
CA GLY A 13 -15.54 6.55 13.44
C GLY A 13 -14.10 6.99 13.72
N ALA A 14 -13.92 8.06 14.49
CA ALA A 14 -12.59 8.53 14.90
C ALA A 14 -11.81 7.46 15.70
N LYS A 15 -12.47 6.76 16.62
CA LYS A 15 -11.87 5.68 17.41
C LYS A 15 -11.44 4.49 16.54
N LEU A 16 -12.24 4.11 15.55
CA LEU A 16 -11.90 3.05 14.59
C LEU A 16 -10.74 3.49 13.68
N GLY A 17 -10.79 4.71 13.16
CA GLY A 17 -9.73 5.31 12.34
C GLY A 17 -8.39 5.33 13.06
N LYS A 18 -8.35 5.72 14.34
CA LYS A 18 -7.12 5.69 15.15
C LYS A 18 -6.54 4.27 15.29
N ARG A 19 -7.39 3.27 15.52
CA ARG A 19 -6.93 1.86 15.62
C ARG A 19 -6.40 1.35 14.29
N PHE A 20 -7.08 1.71 13.20
CA PHE A 20 -6.63 1.40 11.84
C PHE A 20 -5.25 2.02 11.56
N ALA A 21 -5.07 3.30 11.87
CA ALA A 21 -3.79 4.01 11.70
C ALA A 21 -2.66 3.39 12.55
N ASN A 22 -2.94 2.96 13.79
CA ASN A 22 -1.92 2.33 14.64
C ASN A 22 -1.35 1.03 14.06
N VAL A 23 -2.12 0.28 13.27
CA VAL A 23 -1.57 -0.89 12.55
C VAL A 23 -0.57 -0.42 11.49
N SER A 24 -0.88 0.64 10.75
CA SER A 24 0.06 1.26 9.79
C SER A 24 1.32 1.79 10.47
N VAL A 25 1.22 2.33 11.68
CA VAL A 25 2.40 2.76 12.47
C VAL A 25 3.31 1.57 12.80
N ALA A 26 2.74 0.44 13.22
CA ALA A 26 3.51 -0.77 13.50
C ALA A 26 4.23 -1.29 12.23
N ILE A 27 3.54 -1.29 11.08
CA ILE A 27 4.13 -1.68 9.80
C ILE A 27 5.28 -0.74 9.41
N LYS A 28 5.08 0.59 9.50
CA LYS A 28 6.11 1.60 9.19
C LYS A 28 7.34 1.50 10.09
N GLY A 29 7.17 1.05 11.33
CA GLY A 29 8.24 0.81 12.30
C GLY A 29 8.94 -0.54 12.17
N SER A 30 8.50 -1.41 11.25
CA SER A 30 9.11 -2.72 11.03
C SER A 30 10.44 -2.65 10.27
N THR A 31 11.11 -3.79 10.13
CA THR A 31 12.34 -3.97 9.34
C THR A 31 12.09 -4.14 7.84
N LEU A 32 10.84 -4.14 7.38
CA LEU A 32 10.50 -4.18 5.95
C LEU A 32 10.93 -2.86 5.29
N PRO A 33 11.73 -2.87 4.20
CA PRO A 33 12.25 -1.63 3.61
C PRO A 33 11.14 -0.64 3.26
N LYS A 34 11.28 0.62 3.70
CA LYS A 34 10.25 1.65 3.50
C LYS A 34 9.86 1.85 2.04
N ILE A 35 10.84 1.81 1.13
CA ILE A 35 10.58 1.90 -0.32
C ILE A 35 9.71 0.73 -0.79
N THR A 36 9.98 -0.51 -0.36
CA THR A 36 9.11 -1.66 -0.66
C THR A 36 7.70 -1.45 -0.12
N GLN A 37 7.54 -0.90 1.09
CA GLN A 37 6.22 -0.62 1.65
C GLN A 37 5.40 0.32 0.76
N GLU A 38 6.02 1.39 0.29
CA GLU A 38 5.38 2.38 -0.57
C GLU A 38 5.13 1.86 -2.00
N LEU A 39 6.05 1.09 -2.58
CA LEU A 39 5.86 0.46 -3.91
C LEU A 39 4.68 -0.52 -3.90
N VAL A 40 4.60 -1.38 -2.87
CA VAL A 40 3.48 -2.31 -2.66
C VAL A 40 2.17 -1.55 -2.50
N SER A 41 2.18 -0.48 -1.69
CA SER A 41 0.98 0.30 -1.42
C SER A 41 0.49 1.05 -2.66
N LEU A 42 1.40 1.62 -3.43
CA LEU A 42 1.11 2.24 -4.72
C LEU A 42 0.51 1.21 -5.69
N ARG A 43 1.12 0.03 -5.81
CA ARG A 43 0.65 -1.00 -6.76
C ARG A 43 -0.75 -1.51 -6.40
N ALA A 44 -0.98 -1.88 -5.15
CA ALA A 44 -2.29 -2.31 -4.68
C ALA A 44 -3.36 -1.22 -4.90
N SER A 45 -2.99 0.04 -4.66
CA SER A 45 -3.89 1.18 -4.88
C SER A 45 -4.26 1.41 -6.35
N GLN A 46 -3.31 1.19 -7.27
CA GLN A 46 -3.56 1.23 -8.71
C GLN A 46 -4.55 0.14 -9.14
N LEU A 47 -4.39 -1.09 -8.64
CA LEU A 47 -5.31 -2.19 -8.93
C LEU A 47 -6.74 -1.91 -8.43
N ASN A 48 -6.85 -1.34 -7.23
CA ASN A 48 -8.13 -1.04 -6.60
C ASN A 48 -8.75 0.30 -7.05
N GLY A 49 -8.07 1.08 -7.91
CA GLY A 49 -8.57 2.38 -8.36
C GLY A 49 -8.70 3.45 -7.27
N CYS A 50 -7.96 3.34 -6.17
CA CYS A 50 -7.99 4.36 -5.10
C CYS A 50 -7.16 5.59 -5.48
N GLY A 51 -7.78 6.58 -6.12
CA GLY A 51 -7.08 7.80 -6.56
C GLY A 51 -6.35 8.56 -5.45
N TYR A 52 -6.94 8.66 -4.25
CA TYR A 52 -6.27 9.30 -3.10
C TYR A 52 -5.03 8.52 -2.64
N CYS A 53 -5.13 7.19 -2.60
CA CYS A 53 -4.03 6.34 -2.17
C CYS A 53 -2.88 6.35 -3.20
N VAL A 54 -3.21 6.35 -4.51
CA VAL A 54 -2.22 6.51 -5.58
C VAL A 54 -1.51 7.85 -5.46
N ASP A 55 -2.25 8.94 -5.27
CA ASP A 55 -1.68 10.28 -5.05
C ASP A 55 -0.74 10.29 -3.83
N ALA A 56 -1.15 9.64 -2.74
CA ALA A 56 -0.38 9.61 -1.51
C ALA A 56 0.95 8.87 -1.65
N HIS A 57 0.90 7.60 -2.04
CA HIS A 57 2.09 6.76 -2.12
C HIS A 57 3.05 7.21 -3.23
N ALA A 58 2.54 7.77 -4.34
CA ALA A 58 3.40 8.35 -5.37
C ALA A 58 4.16 9.60 -4.87
N LYS A 59 3.50 10.48 -4.10
CA LYS A 59 4.12 11.67 -3.52
C LYS A 59 5.08 11.34 -2.40
N ASP A 60 4.78 10.34 -1.57
CA ASP A 60 5.68 9.88 -0.50
C ASP A 60 6.95 9.20 -1.08
N LEU A 61 6.82 8.39 -2.14
CA LEU A 61 7.98 7.88 -2.89
C LEU A 61 8.85 9.02 -3.44
N ALA A 62 8.23 10.00 -4.11
CA ALA A 62 8.96 11.15 -4.65
C ALA A 62 9.66 11.96 -3.54
N ALA A 63 9.00 12.17 -2.40
CA ALA A 63 9.58 12.86 -1.25
C ALA A 63 10.73 12.06 -0.61
N ALA A 64 10.69 10.73 -0.68
CA ALA A 64 11.78 9.85 -0.28
C ALA A 64 12.96 9.81 -1.28
N GLY A 65 12.86 10.55 -2.40
CA GLY A 65 13.92 10.64 -3.41
C GLY A 65 13.87 9.57 -4.50
N GLU A 66 12.78 8.79 -4.58
CA GLU A 66 12.64 7.77 -5.61
C GLU A 66 12.52 8.40 -7.01
N PRO A 67 13.26 7.89 -8.01
CA PRO A 67 13.17 8.38 -9.38
C PRO A 67 11.75 8.27 -9.93
N ALA A 68 11.28 9.31 -10.63
CA ALA A 68 9.95 9.31 -11.26
C ALA A 68 9.73 8.11 -12.19
N VAL A 69 10.79 7.62 -12.85
CA VAL A 69 10.71 6.41 -13.68
C VAL A 69 10.29 5.17 -12.88
N ARG A 70 10.79 4.99 -11.65
CA ARG A 70 10.40 3.87 -10.78
C ARG A 70 8.94 4.01 -10.36
N VAL A 71 8.53 5.18 -9.88
CA VAL A 71 7.14 5.46 -9.47
C VAL A 71 6.15 5.19 -10.62
N ASN A 72 6.47 5.64 -11.84
CA ASN A 72 5.61 5.46 -13.00
C ASN A 72 5.58 3.99 -13.48
N LEU A 73 6.72 3.27 -13.44
CA LEU A 73 6.82 1.90 -13.94
C LEU A 73 6.30 0.85 -12.96
N VAL A 74 5.95 1.19 -11.71
CA VAL A 74 5.33 0.24 -10.76
C VAL A 74 4.11 -0.44 -11.37
N ALA A 75 3.32 0.27 -12.18
CA ALA A 75 2.13 -0.30 -12.81
C ALA A 75 2.43 -1.41 -13.83
N ALA A 76 3.66 -1.45 -14.35
CA ALA A 76 4.13 -2.33 -15.41
C ALA A 76 5.45 -3.05 -14.99
N TRP A 77 5.61 -3.30 -13.69
CA TRP A 77 6.89 -3.70 -13.11
C TRP A 77 7.49 -4.99 -13.68
N ARG A 78 6.66 -5.94 -14.15
CA ARG A 78 7.12 -7.22 -14.75
C ARG A 78 7.94 -7.02 -16.02
N GLU A 79 7.65 -5.96 -16.77
CA GLU A 79 8.33 -5.60 -18.02
C GLU A 79 9.32 -4.46 -17.78
N SER A 80 9.99 -4.46 -16.63
CA SER A 80 10.88 -3.39 -16.21
C SER A 80 12.15 -3.89 -15.53
N THR A 81 13.26 -3.18 -15.74
CA THR A 81 14.58 -3.51 -15.17
C THR A 81 14.93 -2.71 -13.93
N VAL A 82 14.06 -1.79 -13.50
CA VAL A 82 14.39 -0.82 -12.44
C VAL A 82 14.09 -1.35 -11.04
N PHE A 83 13.48 -2.53 -10.89
CA PHE A 83 13.11 -3.14 -9.61
C PHE A 83 14.00 -4.34 -9.29
N THR A 84 14.43 -4.44 -8.04
CA THR A 84 15.19 -5.58 -7.52
C THR A 84 14.34 -6.84 -7.43
N GLU A 85 14.95 -8.02 -7.34
CA GLU A 85 14.22 -9.29 -7.21
C GLU A 85 13.33 -9.32 -5.95
N ALA A 86 13.82 -8.78 -4.82
CA ALA A 86 13.02 -8.62 -3.61
C ALA A 86 11.77 -7.75 -3.84
N GLU A 87 11.93 -6.58 -4.48
CA GLU A 87 10.80 -5.70 -4.83
C GLU A 87 9.82 -6.38 -5.78
N GLN A 88 10.31 -7.12 -6.78
CA GLN A 88 9.48 -7.88 -7.71
C GLN A 88 8.66 -8.96 -6.98
N ALA A 89 9.27 -9.69 -6.03
CA ALA A 89 8.57 -10.68 -5.20
C ALA A 89 7.47 -10.03 -4.36
N ALA A 90 7.76 -8.88 -3.72
CA ALA A 90 6.76 -8.14 -2.94
C ALA A 90 5.63 -7.57 -3.82
N LEU A 91 5.93 -7.11 -5.04
CA LEU A 91 4.94 -6.63 -6.01
C LEU A 91 4.05 -7.77 -6.52
N ALA A 92 4.61 -8.94 -6.82
CA ALA A 92 3.84 -10.14 -7.17
C ALA A 92 2.90 -10.54 -6.03
N PHE A 93 3.42 -10.57 -4.79
CA PHE A 93 2.65 -10.87 -3.59
C PHE A 93 1.50 -9.87 -3.38
N ALA A 94 1.75 -8.58 -3.61
CA ALA A 94 0.73 -7.54 -3.53
C ALA A 94 -0.35 -7.70 -4.61
N GLU A 95 0.01 -8.04 -5.84
CA GLU A 95 -0.96 -8.28 -6.93
C GLU A 95 -1.87 -9.47 -6.61
N GLU A 96 -1.29 -10.62 -6.25
CA GLU A 96 -2.03 -11.84 -5.95
C GLU A 96 -2.90 -11.69 -4.70
N GLY A 97 -2.35 -11.10 -3.63
CA GLY A 97 -3.06 -10.83 -2.39
C GLY A 97 -4.18 -9.79 -2.52
N SER A 98 -4.13 -8.92 -3.52
CA SER A 98 -5.19 -7.92 -3.78
C SER A 98 -6.32 -8.45 -4.65
N ARG A 99 -6.00 -9.33 -5.62
CA ARG A 99 -6.94 -9.80 -6.66
C ARG A 99 -7.71 -11.07 -6.28
N LEU A 100 -7.95 -11.31 -4.99
CA LEU A 100 -8.62 -12.51 -4.49
C LEU A 100 -10.00 -12.75 -5.12
N ALA A 101 -10.76 -11.67 -5.36
CA ALA A 101 -12.10 -11.75 -5.96
C ALA A 101 -12.07 -12.08 -7.46
N ASP A 102 -10.97 -11.81 -8.16
CA ASP A 102 -10.86 -12.04 -9.60
C ASP A 102 -10.16 -13.37 -9.91
N ALA A 103 -9.05 -13.64 -9.23
CA ALA A 103 -8.16 -14.75 -9.54
C ALA A 103 -8.53 -16.06 -8.82
N HIS A 104 -9.28 -16.01 -7.71
CA HIS A 104 -9.78 -17.16 -6.93
C HIS A 104 -8.73 -18.17 -6.40
N GLN A 105 -7.44 -17.96 -6.66
CA GLN A 105 -6.36 -18.87 -6.28
C GLN A 105 -5.49 -18.39 -5.12
N GLY A 106 -5.64 -17.12 -4.71
CA GLY A 106 -4.81 -16.53 -3.66
C GLY A 106 -3.35 -16.31 -4.11
N VAL A 107 -2.45 -16.24 -3.12
CA VAL A 107 -1.00 -16.19 -3.36
C VAL A 107 -0.53 -17.58 -3.79
N SER A 108 0.18 -17.67 -4.90
CA SER A 108 0.71 -18.92 -5.44
C SER A 108 1.92 -19.42 -4.64
N ASP A 109 2.21 -20.72 -4.72
CA ASP A 109 3.40 -21.32 -4.09
C ASP A 109 4.69 -20.74 -4.68
N GLU A 110 4.70 -20.36 -5.96
CA GLU A 110 5.83 -19.71 -6.62
C GLU A 110 6.09 -18.32 -6.03
N THR A 111 5.07 -17.46 -5.98
CA THR A 111 5.19 -16.14 -5.35
C THR A 111 5.56 -16.27 -3.87
N TRP A 112 5.01 -17.26 -3.16
CA TRP A 112 5.36 -17.53 -1.77
C TRP A 112 6.84 -17.91 -1.60
N ALA A 113 7.37 -18.78 -2.46
CA ALA A 113 8.78 -19.16 -2.43
C ALA A 113 9.69 -17.95 -2.66
N LEU A 114 9.37 -17.09 -3.62
CA LEU A 114 10.14 -15.88 -3.91
C LEU A 114 10.16 -14.89 -2.74
N VAL A 115 9.03 -14.64 -2.08
CA VAL A 115 9.04 -13.76 -0.89
C VAL A 115 9.83 -14.38 0.26
N ARG A 116 9.82 -15.71 0.43
CA ARG A 116 10.61 -16.40 1.46
C ARG A 116 12.11 -16.39 1.19
N GLU A 117 12.53 -16.22 -0.06
CA GLU A 117 13.94 -16.06 -0.41
C GLU A 117 14.49 -14.69 0.03
N HIS A 118 13.65 -13.66 0.03
CA HIS A 118 14.09 -12.27 0.24
C HIS A 118 13.70 -11.64 1.57
N TYR A 119 12.69 -12.18 2.27
CA TYR A 119 12.15 -11.57 3.48
C TYR A 119 12.16 -12.54 4.66
N ASP A 120 12.69 -12.08 5.79
CA ASP A 120 12.62 -12.81 7.06
C ASP A 120 11.18 -12.82 7.64
N ASP A 121 10.99 -13.49 8.77
CA ASP A 121 9.67 -13.66 9.38
C ASP A 121 9.03 -12.34 9.82
N ASP A 122 9.81 -11.39 10.32
CA ASP A 122 9.32 -10.08 10.77
C ASP A 122 8.93 -9.21 9.55
N GLN A 123 9.76 -9.21 8.51
CA GLN A 123 9.50 -8.50 7.26
C GLN A 123 8.29 -9.08 6.52
N LEU A 124 8.17 -10.41 6.49
CA LEU A 124 7.04 -11.08 5.84
C LEU A 124 5.74 -10.83 6.59
N ALA A 125 5.75 -10.86 7.93
CA ALA A 125 4.60 -10.48 8.73
C ALA A 125 4.16 -9.04 8.41
N ALA A 126 5.10 -8.10 8.35
CA ALA A 126 4.82 -6.72 7.95
C ALA A 126 4.25 -6.62 6.53
N LEU A 127 4.79 -7.37 5.56
CA LEU A 127 4.33 -7.38 4.17
C LEU A 127 2.89 -7.92 4.05
N ILE A 128 2.57 -9.01 4.78
CA ILE A 128 1.21 -9.57 4.82
C ILE A 128 0.22 -8.54 5.36
N TYR A 129 0.53 -7.94 6.52
CA TYR A 129 -0.33 -6.91 7.11
C TYR A 129 -0.42 -5.67 6.22
N LEU A 130 0.65 -5.27 5.55
CA LEU A 130 0.67 -4.15 4.61
C LEU A 130 -0.32 -4.37 3.46
N VAL A 131 -0.24 -5.53 2.78
CA VAL A 131 -1.16 -5.86 1.67
C VAL A 131 -2.61 -5.86 2.13
N ALA A 132 -2.91 -6.42 3.30
CA ALA A 132 -4.25 -6.41 3.86
C ALA A 132 -4.73 -4.98 4.19
N MET A 133 -3.88 -4.20 4.85
CA MET A 133 -4.21 -2.84 5.31
C MET A 133 -4.37 -1.86 4.16
N ILE A 134 -3.53 -1.90 3.12
CA ILE A 134 -3.71 -1.03 1.95
C ILE A 134 -5.00 -1.38 1.21
N ASN A 135 -5.33 -2.66 1.10
CA ASN A 135 -6.60 -3.10 0.51
C ASN A 135 -7.81 -2.60 1.31
N ALA A 136 -7.73 -2.59 2.64
CA ALA A 136 -8.77 -2.02 3.49
C ALA A 136 -8.84 -0.49 3.36
N ALA A 137 -7.71 0.20 3.32
CA ALA A 137 -7.65 1.66 3.14
C ALA A 137 -8.21 2.09 1.78
N ASN A 138 -7.87 1.37 0.71
CA ASN A 138 -8.43 1.58 -0.62
C ASN A 138 -9.96 1.48 -0.59
N ARG A 139 -10.51 0.44 0.07
CA ARG A 139 -11.97 0.26 0.21
C ARG A 139 -12.61 1.41 0.96
N LEU A 140 -12.05 1.81 2.11
CA LEU A 140 -12.58 2.93 2.89
C LEU A 140 -12.67 4.19 2.04
N LEU A 141 -11.57 4.58 1.39
CA LEU A 141 -11.48 5.85 0.66
C LEU A 141 -12.29 5.85 -0.65
N VAL A 142 -12.40 4.71 -1.34
CA VAL A 142 -13.26 4.59 -2.52
C VAL A 142 -14.75 4.63 -2.13
N ILE A 143 -15.14 3.91 -1.06
CA ILE A 143 -16.53 3.92 -0.55
C ILE A 143 -16.95 5.33 -0.16
N THR A 144 -16.09 6.06 0.55
CA THR A 144 -16.33 7.46 0.97
C THR A 144 -16.08 8.47 -0.14
N HIS A 145 -15.70 8.05 -1.34
CA HIS A 145 -15.43 8.91 -2.49
C HIS A 145 -14.39 10.01 -2.20
N THR A 146 -13.34 9.66 -1.46
CA THR A 146 -12.20 10.54 -1.21
C THR A 146 -11.31 10.59 -2.45
N LYS A 147 -11.25 11.76 -3.10
CA LYS A 147 -10.52 11.94 -4.38
C LYS A 147 -9.05 12.26 -4.14
N GLY A 148 -8.18 11.79 -5.03
CA GLY A 148 -6.77 12.18 -5.07
C GLY A 148 -6.55 13.56 -5.69
N GLY A 149 -5.33 14.06 -5.55
CA GLY A 149 -4.83 15.33 -6.08
C GLY A 149 -4.43 16.32 -4.99
N SER A 150 -5.01 16.21 -3.80
CA SER A 150 -4.80 17.13 -2.69
C SER A 150 -3.84 16.62 -1.61
N TYR A 151 -3.35 15.37 -1.70
CA TYR A 151 -2.43 14.83 -0.69
C TYR A 151 -1.13 15.65 -0.65
N GLN A 152 -0.58 15.84 0.55
CA GLN A 152 0.74 16.42 0.77
C GLN A 152 1.64 15.35 1.40
N ALA A 153 2.87 15.21 0.89
CA ALA A 153 3.80 14.20 1.37
C ALA A 153 4.01 14.29 2.89
N GLY A 154 4.06 13.14 3.57
CA GLY A 154 4.20 13.05 5.03
C GLY A 154 2.91 13.29 5.83
N THR A 155 1.75 13.52 5.20
CA THR A 155 0.47 13.69 5.92
C THR A 155 0.12 12.47 6.77
N PHE A 156 0.48 11.25 6.32
CA PHE A 156 0.24 10.04 7.11
C PHE A 156 1.14 9.89 8.33
N ASP A 157 2.29 10.56 8.36
CA ASP A 157 3.21 10.50 9.50
C ASP A 157 2.77 11.45 10.63
N SER A 158 2.20 12.60 10.27
CA SER A 158 1.66 13.55 11.23
C SER A 158 0.35 13.08 11.87
N ALA A 159 -0.47 12.28 11.16
CA ALA A 159 -1.72 11.73 11.68
C ALA A 159 -1.53 10.59 12.71
N ALA A 160 -0.34 10.00 12.76
CA ALA A 160 0.04 8.93 13.67
C ALA A 160 0.66 9.41 15.00
N SER A 161 0.99 10.70 15.06
CA SER A 161 1.61 11.38 16.21
C SER A 161 0.56 11.85 17.21
#